data_AF-A0A2S9G3Q5-F1
#
_entry.id   AF-A0A2S9G3Q5-F1
#
_cell.length_a   1.000
_cell.length_b   1.000
_cell.length_c   1.000
_cell.angle_alpha   90.00
_cell.angle_beta   90.00
_cell.angle_gamma   90.00
#
_symmetry.space_group_name_H-M   'P 1'
#
loop_
_entity.id
_entity.type
_entity.pdbx_description
1 polymer ?
#
loop_
_entity_poly.entity_id
_entity_poly.type
_entity_poly.pdbx_seq_one_letter_code
_entity_poly.pdbx_strand_id
1 'polypeptide(L)'
;LDDAAPTVAITNPELAERLAEQDLRIIDAQDIHADAGHPGTAPAGPAPDDIAYLIYTSGTTGVPKGVAITHDNVTRLLDALDGD
;
A
#
# COMPACT_ATOMS: atom_id res chain seq x y z
N LEU A 1 1.49 -5.91 11.68
CA LEU A 1 1.56 -6.67 10.41
C LEU A 1 0.44 -7.70 10.39
N ASP A 2 0.14 -8.31 11.54
CA ASP A 2 -0.96 -9.28 11.70
C ASP A 2 -2.34 -8.79 11.24
N ASP A 3 -2.75 -7.56 11.61
CA ASP A 3 -4.07 -7.03 11.23
C ASP A 3 -4.15 -6.71 9.72
N ALA A 4 -3.15 -6.01 9.18
CA ALA A 4 -3.10 -5.68 7.76
C ALA A 4 -2.81 -6.90 6.85
N ALA A 5 -2.18 -7.94 7.40
CA ALA A 5 -1.73 -9.15 6.72
C ALA A 5 -1.15 -8.90 5.31
N PRO A 6 -0.14 -8.02 5.15
CA PRO A 6 0.41 -7.73 3.83
C PRO A 6 1.08 -8.97 3.23
N THR A 7 1.07 -9.10 1.91
CA THR A 7 1.79 -10.19 1.22
C THR A 7 3.26 -9.85 0.98
N VAL A 8 3.60 -8.56 0.89
CA VAL A 8 4.94 -8.06 0.60
C VAL A 8 5.19 -6.77 1.38
N ALA A 9 6.41 -6.57 1.88
CA ALA A 9 6.91 -5.27 2.34
C ALA A 9 7.94 -4.72 1.35
N ILE A 10 7.76 -3.47 0.95
CA ILE A 10 8.76 -2.69 0.23
C ILE A 10 9.45 -1.78 1.24
N THR A 11 10.77 -1.87 1.37
CA THR A 11 11.55 -1.17 2.40
C THR A 11 12.99 -0.94 1.93
N ASN A 12 13.85 -0.39 2.78
CA ASN A 12 15.29 -0.32 2.56
C ASN A 12 16.04 -1.35 3.44
N PRO A 13 17.35 -1.61 3.21
CA PRO A 13 18.12 -2.58 3.97
C PRO A 13 18.17 -2.29 5.48
N GLU A 14 18.22 -1.01 5.85
CA GLU A 14 18.31 -0.57 7.26
C GLU A 14 17.06 -0.94 8.07
N LEU A 15 15.89 -0.91 7.45
CA LEU A 15 14.62 -1.24 8.10
C LEU A 15 14.21 -2.70 7.89
N ALA A 16 14.79 -3.40 6.91
CA ALA A 16 14.50 -4.80 6.62
C ALA A 16 14.78 -5.72 7.83
N GLU A 17 15.82 -5.41 8.62
CA GLU A 17 16.15 -6.16 9.85
C GLU A 17 14.99 -6.18 10.85
N ARG A 18 14.20 -5.11 10.94
CA ARG A 18 13.03 -5.02 11.84
C ARG A 18 11.86 -5.91 11.39
N LEU A 19 11.91 -6.39 10.16
CA LEU A 19 10.91 -7.25 9.54
C LEU A 19 11.40 -8.70 9.39
N ALA A 20 12.65 -9.00 9.74
CA ALA A 20 13.26 -10.31 9.52
C ALA A 20 12.57 -11.46 10.26
N GLU A 21 11.88 -11.16 11.37
CA GLU A 21 11.11 -12.13 12.16
C GLU A 21 9.69 -12.36 11.62
N GLN A 22 9.30 -11.65 10.57
CA GLN A 22 7.96 -11.73 9.97
C GLN A 22 7.99 -12.69 8.78
N ASP A 23 6.97 -13.53 8.63
CA ASP A 23 6.81 -14.38 7.44
C ASP A 23 6.28 -13.55 6.25
N LEU A 24 7.13 -12.64 5.76
CA LEU A 24 6.78 -11.64 4.77
C LEU A 24 7.87 -11.54 3.70
N ARG A 25 7.46 -11.49 2.43
CA ARG A 25 8.40 -11.20 1.35
C ARG A 25 8.86 -9.74 1.45
N ILE A 26 10.17 -9.52 1.57
CA ILE A 26 10.78 -8.19 1.61
C ILE A 26 11.39 -7.89 0.24
N ILE A 27 11.10 -6.70 -0.31
CA ILE A 27 11.69 -6.16 -1.54
C ILE A 27 12.40 -4.85 -1.18
N ASP A 28 13.65 -4.70 -1.62
CA ASP A 28 14.33 -3.41 -1.51
C ASP A 28 13.68 -2.42 -2.50
N ALA A 29 13.33 -1.24 -2.01
CA ALA A 29 12.81 -0.15 -2.82
C ALA A 29 13.77 0.24 -3.96
N GLN A 30 15.08 0.03 -3.77
CA GLN A 30 16.09 0.29 -4.80
C GLN A 30 16.12 -0.75 -5.92
N ASP A 31 15.60 -1.96 -5.70
CA ASP A 31 15.53 -3.01 -6.73
C ASP A 31 14.36 -2.81 -7.71
N ILE A 32 13.48 -1.84 -7.45
CA ILE A 32 12.33 -1.53 -8.30
C ILE A 32 12.80 -0.72 -9.51
N HIS A 33 13.09 -1.42 -10.61
CA HIS A 33 13.55 -0.81 -11.87
C HIS A 33 12.48 -0.92 -12.97
N ALA A 34 12.20 0.20 -13.64
CA ALA A 34 11.27 0.24 -14.77
C ALA A 34 11.74 -0.60 -15.98
N ASP A 35 13.05 -0.86 -16.08
CA ASP A 35 13.69 -1.34 -17.30
C ASP A 35 13.90 -2.87 -17.33
N ALA A 36 13.37 -3.60 -16.35
CA ALA A 36 13.61 -5.04 -16.18
C ALA A 36 12.86 -5.96 -17.19
N GLY A 37 12.73 -5.53 -18.45
CA GLY A 37 12.10 -6.31 -19.52
C GLY A 37 10.59 -6.52 -19.34
N HIS A 38 9.95 -5.68 -18.53
CA HIS A 38 8.51 -5.72 -18.31
C HIS A 38 7.73 -5.42 -19.60
N PRO A 39 6.55 -6.04 -19.79
CA PRO A 39 5.69 -5.68 -20.91
C PRO A 39 5.36 -4.18 -20.85
N GLY A 40 5.46 -3.49 -21.99
CA GLY A 40 5.16 -2.05 -22.10
C GLY A 40 3.68 -1.69 -21.90
N THR A 41 2.82 -2.69 -21.70
CA THR A 41 1.41 -2.53 -21.37
C THR A 41 1.21 -2.66 -19.87
N ALA A 42 0.57 -1.65 -19.26
CA ALA A 42 0.18 -1.71 -17.86
C ALA A 42 -0.78 -2.89 -17.60
N PRO A 43 -0.75 -3.48 -16.39
CA PRO A 43 -1.78 -4.42 -15.98
C PRO A 43 -3.16 -3.75 -15.97
N ALA A 44 -4.21 -4.57 -15.95
CA ALA A 44 -5.56 -4.05 -15.70
C ALA A 44 -5.58 -3.29 -14.36
N GLY A 45 -6.21 -2.11 -14.36
CA GLY A 45 -6.40 -1.32 -13.16
C GLY A 45 -7.34 -2.01 -12.15
N PRO A 46 -7.31 -1.58 -10.89
CA PRO A 46 -8.19 -2.09 -9.85
C PRO A 46 -9.66 -1.72 -10.11
N ALA A 47 -10.58 -2.48 -9.53
CA ALA A 47 -11.99 -2.11 -9.49
C ALA A 47 -12.21 -0.91 -8.55
N PRO A 48 -13.25 -0.09 -8.75
CA PRO A 48 -13.47 1.11 -7.93
C PRO A 48 -13.68 0.81 -6.44
N ASP A 49 -14.22 -0.36 -6.11
CA ASP A 49 -14.48 -0.86 -4.76
C ASP A 49 -13.30 -1.60 -4.13
N ASP A 50 -12.22 -1.87 -4.89
CA ASP A 50 -10.98 -2.39 -4.33
C ASP A 50 -10.35 -1.37 -3.37
N ILE A 51 -9.69 -1.87 -2.32
CA ILE A 51 -8.95 -1.04 -1.36
C ILE A 51 -7.71 -0.47 -2.04
N ALA A 52 -7.60 0.86 -2.06
CA ALA A 52 -6.43 1.59 -2.55
C ALA A 52 -5.33 1.68 -1.49
N TYR A 53 -5.72 1.99 -0.24
CA TYR A 53 -4.78 2.03 0.88
C TYR A 53 -5.46 1.86 2.25
N LEU A 54 -4.65 1.52 3.26
CA LEU A 54 -5.04 1.41 4.66
C LEU A 54 -4.18 2.35 5.50
N ILE A 55 -4.80 3.25 6.27
CA ILE A 55 -4.09 4.11 7.22
C ILE A 55 -4.56 3.78 8.64
N TYR A 56 -3.60 3.51 9.52
CA TYR A 56 -3.90 3.28 10.94
C TYR A 56 -3.96 4.60 11.70
N THR A 57 -5.02 4.74 12.48
CA THR A 57 -5.24 5.89 13.38
C THR A 57 -5.22 5.43 14.83
N SER A 58 -4.92 6.34 15.76
CA SER A 58 -5.03 6.04 17.18
C SER A 58 -6.48 5.73 17.54
N GLY A 59 -6.72 4.55 18.13
CA GLY A 59 -8.02 4.20 18.66
C GLY A 59 -8.22 4.75 20.06
N THR A 60 -9.44 5.20 20.38
CA THR A 60 -9.82 5.61 21.74
C THR A 60 -9.73 4.49 22.78
N THR A 61 -9.70 3.23 22.32
CA THR A 61 -9.52 2.02 23.13
C THR A 61 -8.05 1.62 23.29
N GLY A 62 -7.11 2.42 22.79
CA GLY A 62 -5.66 2.14 22.81
C GLY A 62 -5.17 1.20 21.71
N VAL A 63 -6.09 0.53 21.00
CA VAL A 63 -5.76 -0.31 19.84
C VAL A 63 -5.93 0.52 18.55
N PRO A 64 -4.88 0.65 17.71
CA PRO A 64 -5.00 1.35 16.43
C PRO A 64 -6.09 0.74 15.54
N LYS A 65 -6.77 1.59 14.76
CA LYS A 65 -7.80 1.16 13.81
C LYS A 65 -7.34 1.41 12.39
N GLY A 66 -7.35 0.37 11.56
CA GLY A 66 -7.11 0.48 10.12
C GLY A 66 -8.32 1.09 9.41
N VAL A 67 -8.12 2.20 8.71
CA VAL A 67 -9.13 2.85 7.87
C VAL A 67 -8.85 2.51 6.41
N ALA A 68 -9.67 1.63 5.84
CA ALA A 68 -9.55 1.18 4.45
C ALA A 68 -10.23 2.20 3.53
N ILE A 69 -9.48 2.70 2.55
CA ILE A 69 -9.97 3.66 1.55
C ILE A 69 -9.98 2.99 0.19
N THR A 70 -11.10 3.05 -0.52
CA THR A 70 -11.23 2.46 -1.87
C THR A 70 -10.73 3.38 -2.97
N HIS A 71 -10.49 2.84 -4.15
CA HIS A 71 -10.13 3.65 -5.32
C HIS A 71 -11.20 4.70 -5.66
N ASP A 72 -12.50 4.38 -5.60
CA ASP A 72 -13.60 5.33 -5.82
C ASP A 72 -13.58 6.50 -4.80
N ASN A 73 -13.24 6.23 -3.53
CA ASN A 73 -13.10 7.30 -2.54
C ASN A 73 -11.98 8.28 -2.91
N VAL A 74 -10.85 7.77 -3.39
CA VAL A 74 -9.71 8.59 -3.81
C VAL A 74 -10.07 9.42 -5.04
N THR A 75 -10.64 8.81 -6.07
CA THR A 75 -11.01 9.52 -7.31
C THR A 75 -12.02 10.61 -7.04
N ARG A 76 -13.07 10.35 -6.24
CA ARG A 76 -14.06 11.38 -5.88
C ARG A 76 -13.46 12.55 -5.10
N LEU A 77 -12.48 12.28 -4.24
CA LEU A 77 -11.76 13.35 -3.53
C LEU A 77 -10.97 14.22 -4.52
N LEU A 78 -10.26 13.60 -5.47
CA LEU A 78 -9.50 14.34 -6.47
C LEU A 78 -10.42 15.16 -7.38
N ASP A 79 -11.52 14.59 -7.86
CA ASP A 79 -12.52 15.31 -8.66
C ASP A 79 -13.08 16.53 -7.91
N ALA A 80 -13.30 16.40 -6.60
CA ALA A 80 -13.78 17.50 -5.77
C ALA A 80 -12.71 18.60 -5.55
N LEU A 81 -11.43 18.25 -5.56
CA LEU A 81 -10.32 19.19 -5.43
C LEU A 81 -9.97 19.89 -6.75
N ASP A 82 -10.19 19.21 -7.89
CA ASP A 82 -10.00 19.75 -9.23
C ASP A 82 -11.17 20.64 -9.69
N GLY A 83 -12.27 20.63 -8.93
CA GLY A 83 -13.51 21.39 -9.21
C GLY A 83 -13.52 22.84 -8.71
N ASP A 84 -12.39 23.37 -8.22
CA ASP A 84 -12.20 24.79 -7.83
C ASP A 84 -11.49 25.62 -8.93
#